data_AF-A0A7X8HSB8-F1
#
_entry.id   AF-A0A7X8HSB8-F1
#
_cell.length_a   1.000
_cell.length_b   1.000
_cell.length_c   1.000
_cell.angle_alpha   90.00
_cell.angle_beta   90.00
_cell.angle_gamma   90.00
#
_symmetry.space_group_name_H-M   'P 1'
#
loop_
_entity.id
_entity.type
_entity.pdbx_description
1 polymer ?
#
loop_
_entity_poly.entity_id
_entity_poly.type
_entity_poly.pdbx_seq_one_letter_code
_entity_poly.pdbx_strand_id
1 'polypeptide(L)'
;MKSDYLNVCILQTDMKNQSAEQNLIHYTALLSRLDTQPDLLIFPEMFNTGFVANTVLQAERIEGESVEFLKQCAKKYQTAVVASLAIKEN
;
A
#
# COMPACT_ATOMS: atom_id res chain seq x y z
N MET A 1 17.58 18.34 -14.28
CA MET A 1 18.41 17.16 -13.96
C MET A 1 17.67 16.38 -12.89
N LYS A 2 17.52 15.05 -13.05
CA LYS A 2 17.10 14.21 -11.92
C LYS A 2 18.21 14.29 -10.87
N SER A 3 17.81 14.51 -9.62
CA SER A 3 18.69 14.49 -8.46
C SER A 3 19.26 13.07 -8.27
N ASP A 4 20.51 12.94 -7.83
CA ASP A 4 21.11 11.65 -7.43
C ASP A 4 20.53 11.09 -6.12
N TYR A 5 19.68 11.88 -5.44
CA TYR A 5 18.94 11.46 -4.25
C TYR A 5 17.59 10.84 -4.61
N LEU A 6 17.26 9.74 -3.93
CA LEU A 6 15.95 9.09 -3.95
C LEU A 6 15.12 9.54 -2.75
N ASN A 7 13.98 10.20 -2.97
CA ASN A 7 13.07 10.61 -1.91
C ASN A 7 12.12 9.47 -1.56
N VAL A 8 12.23 8.97 -0.33
CA VAL A 8 11.46 7.81 0.13
C VAL A 8 10.41 8.28 1.14
N CYS A 9 9.15 7.93 0.88
CA CYS A 9 8.05 8.06 1.82
C CYS A 9 7.73 6.68 2.40
N ILE A 10 7.75 6.57 3.72
CA ILE A 10 7.42 5.35 4.46
C ILE A 10 6.10 5.59 5.20
N LEU A 11 5.13 4.73 4.98
CA LEU A 11 3.86 4.76 5.69
C LEU A 11 3.96 3.89 6.94
N GLN A 12 3.83 4.52 8.10
CA GLN A 12 3.73 3.83 9.39
C GLN A 12 2.44 4.26 10.07
N THR A 13 1.50 3.33 10.21
CA THR A 13 0.19 3.61 10.80
C THR A 13 -0.36 2.37 11.49
N ASP A 14 -1.26 2.58 12.45
CA ASP A 14 -2.10 1.53 12.97
C ASP A 14 -3.02 1.00 11.87
N MET A 15 -3.02 -0.32 11.68
CA MET A 15 -3.88 -1.03 10.74
C MET A 15 -5.04 -1.69 11.47
N LYS A 16 -6.18 -1.78 10.80
CA LYS A 16 -7.32 -2.57 11.27
C LYS A 16 -7.16 -4.02 10.81
N ASN A 17 -7.17 -4.95 11.76
CA ASN A 17 -7.09 -6.36 11.44
C ASN A 17 -8.30 -6.81 10.60
N GLN A 18 -8.06 -7.62 9.57
CA GLN A 18 -9.08 -8.28 8.73
C GLN A 18 -10.02 -7.30 7.99
N SER A 19 -9.57 -6.07 7.68
CA SER A 19 -10.38 -5.12 6.94
C SER A 19 -9.58 -4.36 5.88
N ALA A 20 -9.50 -4.93 4.67
CA ALA A 20 -8.92 -4.29 3.48
C ALA A 20 -9.53 -2.92 3.23
N GLU A 21 -10.85 -2.85 3.08
CA GLU A 21 -11.57 -1.61 2.79
C GLU A 21 -11.22 -0.46 3.77
N GLN A 22 -11.28 -0.71 5.08
CA GLN A 22 -10.97 0.31 6.09
C GLN A 22 -9.52 0.78 6.00
N ASN A 23 -8.59 -0.15 5.78
CA ASN A 23 -7.18 0.20 5.64
C ASN A 23 -6.93 1.00 4.35
N LEU A 24 -7.54 0.63 3.22
CA LEU A 24 -7.42 1.36 1.95
C LEU A 24 -7.98 2.79 2.06
N ILE A 25 -9.13 2.98 2.72
CA ILE A 25 -9.68 4.31 3.03
C ILE A 25 -8.70 5.11 3.89
N HIS A 26 -8.15 4.48 4.92
CA HIS A 26 -7.19 5.12 5.82
C HIS A 26 -5.92 5.57 5.09
N TYR A 27 -5.32 4.70 4.26
CA TYR A 27 -4.17 5.07 3.44
C TYR A 27 -4.50 6.17 2.43
N THR A 28 -5.71 6.17 1.84
CA THR A 28 -6.14 7.24 0.95
C THR A 28 -6.12 8.59 1.67
N ALA A 29 -6.61 8.64 2.91
CA ALA A 29 -6.63 9.86 3.73
C ALA A 29 -5.23 10.29 4.22
N LEU A 30 -4.29 9.35 4.40
CA LEU A 30 -2.90 9.67 4.68
C LEU A 30 -2.18 10.24 3.45
N LEU A 31 -2.33 9.57 2.31
CA LEU A 31 -1.69 9.94 1.05
C LEU A 31 -2.24 11.25 0.46
N SER A 32 -3.45 11.68 0.85
CA SER A 32 -3.97 12.99 0.46
C SER A 32 -3.25 14.15 1.15
N ARG A 33 -2.43 13.88 2.18
CA ARG A 33 -1.65 14.87 2.93
C ARG A 33 -0.20 14.96 2.47
N LEU A 34 0.16 14.27 1.39
CA LEU A 34 1.50 14.38 0.81
C LEU A 34 1.69 15.78 0.22
N ASP A 35 2.59 16.54 0.82
CA ASP A 35 2.97 17.87 0.34
C ASP A 35 3.99 17.81 -0.80
N THR A 36 4.64 16.66 -0.97
CA THR A 36 5.63 16.41 -2.03
C THR A 36 5.40 15.04 -2.66
N GLN A 37 5.90 14.87 -3.88
CA GLN A 37 5.82 13.62 -4.63
C GLN A 37 7.10 12.80 -4.36
N PRO A 38 7.03 11.69 -3.60
CA PRO A 38 8.19 10.83 -3.38
C PRO A 38 8.53 10.05 -4.66
N ASP A 39 9.78 9.62 -4.77
CA ASP A 39 10.22 8.70 -5.82
C ASP A 39 9.83 7.25 -5.49
N LEU A 40 9.76 6.92 -4.19
CA LEU A 40 9.42 5.61 -3.66
C LEU A 40 8.44 5.73 -2.48
N LEU A 41 7.33 5.00 -2.54
CA LEU A 41 6.34 4.89 -1.50
C LEU A 41 6.32 3.45 -0.93
N ILE A 42 6.56 3.31 0.37
CA ILE A 42 6.66 2.01 1.04
C ILE A 42 5.51 1.85 2.04
N PHE A 43 4.70 0.83 1.85
CA PHE A 43 3.64 0.40 2.76
C PHE A 43 4.15 -0.64 3.76
N PRO A 44 3.49 -0.78 4.93
CA PRO A 44 3.77 -1.85 5.89
C PRO A 44 3.61 -3.25 5.32
N GLU A 45 4.10 -4.24 6.06
CA GLU A 45 3.79 -5.64 5.81
C GLU A 45 2.30 -5.94 6.03
N MET A 46 1.70 -6.76 5.16
CA MET A 46 0.26 -7.07 5.18
C MET A 46 -0.61 -5.81 5.22
N PHE A 47 -0.26 -4.79 4.43
CA PHE A 47 -0.77 -3.43 4.59
C PHE A 47 -2.31 -3.34 4.60
N ASN A 48 -2.96 -4.19 3.81
CA ASN A 48 -4.40 -4.22 3.64
C ASN A 48 -5.14 -4.91 4.79
N THR A 49 -4.53 -5.87 5.49
CA THR A 49 -5.26 -6.73 6.45
C THR A 49 -4.67 -6.72 7.85
N GLY A 50 -3.49 -6.14 8.04
CA GLY A 50 -2.72 -6.29 9.27
C GLY A 50 -2.20 -7.72 9.46
N PHE A 51 -1.50 -7.95 10.56
CA PHE A 51 -0.95 -9.27 10.86
C PHE A 51 -2.06 -10.18 11.41
N VAL A 52 -2.59 -11.06 10.57
CA VAL A 52 -3.71 -11.95 10.88
C VAL A 52 -3.26 -13.40 11.01
N ALA A 53 -3.81 -14.14 11.96
CA ALA A 53 -3.44 -15.54 12.21
C ALA A 53 -3.79 -16.47 11.03
N ASN A 54 -4.83 -16.14 10.25
CA ASN A 54 -5.26 -16.92 9.09
C ASN A 54 -5.14 -16.10 7.81
N THR A 55 -3.91 -16.00 7.30
CA THR A 55 -3.57 -15.29 6.07
C THR A 55 -4.24 -15.88 4.83
N VAL A 56 -4.56 -17.18 4.82
CA VAL A 56 -5.20 -17.86 3.68
C VAL A 56 -6.62 -17.32 3.43
N LEU A 57 -7.40 -17.07 4.48
CA LEU A 57 -8.76 -16.52 4.34
C LEU A 57 -8.76 -15.05 3.89
N GLN A 58 -7.66 -14.34 4.13
CA GLN A 58 -7.52 -12.91 3.85
C GLN A 58 -6.69 -12.66 2.58
N ALA A 59 -6.24 -13.73 1.90
CA ALA A 59 -5.45 -13.63 0.69
C ALA A 59 -6.32 -13.15 -0.49
N GLU A 60 -5.89 -12.08 -1.14
CA GLU A 60 -6.53 -11.56 -2.35
C GLU A 60 -5.93 -12.22 -3.60
N ARG A 61 -6.62 -12.10 -4.74
CA ARG A 61 -6.01 -12.41 -6.05
C ARG A 61 -5.10 -11.25 -6.49
N ILE A 62 -4.23 -11.49 -7.46
CA ILE A 62 -3.35 -10.43 -8.00
C ILE A 62 -4.15 -9.32 -8.72
N GLU A 63 -5.38 -9.60 -9.16
CA GLU A 63 -6.35 -8.64 -9.68
C GLU A 63 -7.26 -8.04 -8.58
N GLY A 64 -6.96 -8.31 -7.31
CA GLY A 64 -7.71 -7.84 -6.15
C GLY A 64 -7.64 -6.32 -5.94
N GLU A 65 -8.54 -5.82 -5.12
CA GLU A 65 -8.73 -4.40 -4.85
C GLU A 65 -7.48 -3.75 -4.26
N SER A 66 -6.75 -4.45 -3.39
CA SER A 66 -5.53 -3.92 -2.78
C SER A 66 -4.41 -3.74 -3.80
N VAL A 67 -4.28 -4.65 -4.78
CA VAL A 67 -3.28 -4.50 -5.85
C VAL A 67 -3.68 -3.37 -6.80
N GLU A 68 -4.96 -3.27 -7.14
CA GLU A 68 -5.46 -2.18 -7.98
C GLU A 68 -5.28 -0.82 -7.29
N PHE A 69 -5.51 -0.73 -5.98
CA PHE A 69 -5.21 0.46 -5.19
C PHE A 69 -3.72 0.86 -5.28
N LEU A 70 -2.80 -0.10 -5.16
CA LEU A 70 -1.36 0.19 -5.28
C LEU A 70 -0.98 0.70 -6.68
N LYS A 71 -1.58 0.13 -7.74
CA LYS A 71 -1.39 0.62 -9.13
C LYS A 71 -1.92 2.03 -9.30
N GLN A 72 -3.08 2.34 -8.71
CA GLN A 72 -3.65 3.68 -8.73
C GLN A 72 -2.76 4.68 -7.98
N CYS A 73 -2.19 4.30 -6.84
CA CYS A 73 -1.22 5.12 -6.12
C CYS A 73 0.03 5.39 -6.97
N ALA A 74 0.63 4.36 -7.57
CA ALA A 74 1.80 4.50 -8.43
C ALA A 74 1.52 5.46 -9.60
N LYS A 75 0.36 5.34 -10.25
CA LYS A 75 -0.03 6.19 -11.37
C LYS A 75 -0.34 7.63 -10.94
N LYS A 76 -1.12 7.81 -9.87
CA LYS A 76 -1.54 9.12 -9.37
C LYS A 76 -0.35 9.94 -8.88
N TYR A 77 0.54 9.31 -8.11
CA TYR A 77 1.69 9.96 -7.51
C TYR A 77 2.97 9.77 -8.32
N GLN A 78 2.92 9.18 -9.52
CA GLN A 78 4.09 8.92 -10.38
C GLN A 78 5.31 8.36 -9.61
N THR A 79 5.05 7.50 -8.64
CA THR A 79 6.03 6.96 -7.68
C THR A 79 6.19 5.46 -7.89
N ALA A 80 7.37 4.92 -7.58
CA ALA A 80 7.49 3.49 -7.34
C ALA A 80 6.75 3.14 -6.03
N VAL A 81 6.16 1.94 -5.96
CA VAL A 81 5.38 1.48 -4.81
C VAL A 81 5.91 0.13 -4.35
N VAL A 82 6.09 -0.01 -3.04
CA VAL A 82 6.47 -1.26 -2.37
C VAL A 82 5.44 -1.56 -1.29
N ALA A 83 4.93 -2.79 -1.27
CA ALA A 83 3.97 -3.25 -0.27
C ALA A 83 4.08 -4.77 -0.10
N SER A 84 3.52 -5.27 0.99
CA SER A 84 3.32 -6.70 1.20
C SER A 84 1.85 -6.97 1.53
N LEU A 85 1.30 -8.03 0.94
CA LEU A 85 -0.05 -8.52 1.15
C LEU A 85 -0.10 -10.01 0.83
N ALA A 86 -1.00 -10.74 1.49
CA ALA A 86 -1.22 -12.14 1.18
C ALA A 86 -1.91 -12.25 -0.20
N ILE A 87 -1.29 -13.00 -1.11
CA ILE A 87 -1.83 -13.28 -2.44
C ILE A 87 -2.11 -14.77 -2.56
N LYS A 88 -3.32 -15.11 -3.04
CA LYS A 88 -3.64 -16.46 -3.46
C LYS A 88 -3.12 -16.67 -4.88
N GLU A 89 -2.13 -17.53 -4.99
CA GLU A 89 -1.59 -17.96 -6.28
C GLU A 89 -2.37 -19.19 -6.76
N ASN A 90 -3.00 -19.08 -7.95
CA ASN A 90 -3.78 -20.13 -8.63
C ASN A 90 -5.03 -20.63 -7.87
#